data_AF-A0A6J1L7S6-F1
#
_entry.id   AF-A0A6J1L7S6-F1
#
_cell.length_a   1.000
_cell.length_b   1.000
_cell.length_c   1.000
_cell.angle_alpha   90.00
_cell.angle_beta   90.00
_cell.angle_gamma   90.00
#
_symmetry.space_group_name_H-M   'P 1'
#
loop_
_entity.id
_entity.type
_entity.pdbx_description
1 polymer ?
#
loop_
_entity_poly.entity_id
_entity_poly.type
_entity_poly.pdbx_seq_one_letter_code
_entity_poly.pdbx_strand_id
1 'polypeptide(L)'
;MASIFSNVIVLYVLACMSTLSSADPGWFRARNTTFLFSSRHKRPPFPPPSSRCLPQPPWRRLPPSPPPSQPRKPRTPPSRPRQPRTPPSRPRQPRTPPPRRLPPSPPPSRRPRTPPLPTPQNPRKIIVGGSKYWRLGFDYNDWILKNGPFYLNDILVFKYDRPNSSTPPHNVYLLPNMQSFNKCDFRRAKLVANLTQGSGNGFNFVLKQQKAYYFACGEGIGFHCNIGSMKFSITPQSRRLPSPLPPSRPPRIPPPRHVPPPSKRPRIPPPRPMPPPLSPPSLPPSPSPSPSPSPPPSPTPQIPRKIIVGGSERWRLGSDYNDWALKNGPFYLNDILVFKYDPSHSVYLLPNMQSLVDCDFGTAKMVANLTQGSGDGFEFVLNQQNPYYFACGEGNGFHCKLGSMKFSVTPIAQA
;
A
#
# COMPACT_ATOMS: atom_id res chain seq x y z
N MET A 1 -21.67 32.19 -6.04
CA MET A 1 -20.76 32.68 -7.10
C MET A 1 -19.74 31.60 -7.46
N ALA A 2 -20.21 30.51 -8.08
CA ALA A 2 -19.41 29.37 -8.47
C ALA A 2 -19.98 28.81 -9.79
N SER A 3 -19.83 29.56 -10.89
CA SER A 3 -20.24 29.11 -12.23
C SER A 3 -19.61 29.94 -13.35
N ILE A 4 -18.34 30.31 -13.22
CA ILE A 4 -17.60 31.02 -14.29
C ILE A 4 -16.17 30.48 -14.47
N PHE A 5 -15.56 29.84 -13.46
CA PHE A 5 -14.20 29.31 -13.58
C PHE A 5 -14.08 27.94 -14.27
N SER A 6 -15.19 27.26 -14.60
CA SER A 6 -15.17 25.94 -15.24
C SER A 6 -15.01 25.98 -16.76
N ASN A 7 -15.37 27.09 -17.41
CA ASN A 7 -15.34 27.19 -18.89
C ASN A 7 -14.04 27.81 -19.43
N VAL A 8 -13.20 28.41 -18.58
CA VAL A 8 -11.91 28.99 -18.99
C VAL A 8 -10.81 27.92 -19.07
N ILE A 9 -10.90 26.85 -18.29
CA ILE A 9 -9.91 25.77 -18.26
C ILE A 9 -10.08 24.80 -19.46
N VAL A 10 -11.29 24.63 -19.97
CA VAL A 10 -11.57 23.76 -21.13
C VAL A 10 -11.10 24.40 -22.44
N LEU A 11 -11.11 25.74 -22.55
CA LEU A 11 -10.61 26.45 -23.74
C LEU A 11 -9.07 26.54 -23.79
N TYR A 12 -8.37 26.46 -22.66
CA TYR A 12 -6.90 26.52 -22.64
C TYR A 12 -6.23 25.19 -23.05
N VAL A 13 -6.94 24.07 -22.89
CA VAL A 13 -6.42 22.73 -23.25
C VAL A 13 -6.58 22.41 -24.74
N LEU A 14 -7.51 23.07 -25.46
CA LEU A 14 -7.69 22.90 -26.90
C LEU A 14 -6.80 23.79 -27.78
N ALA A 15 -6.15 24.82 -27.22
CA ALA A 15 -5.25 25.70 -27.97
C ALA A 15 -3.76 25.25 -27.96
N CYS A 16 -3.37 24.31 -27.10
CA CYS A 16 -1.96 23.90 -26.96
C CYS A 16 -1.53 22.70 -27.85
N MET A 17 -2.42 22.15 -28.69
CA MET A 17 -2.10 21.03 -29.59
C MET A 17 -2.00 21.43 -31.08
N SER A 18 -1.86 22.73 -31.39
CA SER A 18 -1.76 23.21 -32.78
C SER A 18 -0.55 24.12 -33.06
N THR A 19 0.61 23.87 -32.46
CA THR A 19 1.89 24.45 -32.95
C THR A 19 3.08 23.52 -32.65
N LEU A 20 3.16 22.41 -33.38
CA LEU A 20 4.41 21.67 -33.59
C LEU A 20 4.67 21.59 -35.09
N SER A 21 5.23 22.66 -35.65
CA SER A 21 6.11 22.57 -36.82
C SER A 21 6.87 23.86 -37.04
N SER A 22 8.17 23.67 -37.32
CA SER A 22 9.18 24.63 -37.77
C SER A 22 9.99 25.39 -36.70
N ALA A 23 11.15 24.81 -36.34
CA ALA A 23 12.42 25.55 -36.29
C ALA A 23 12.71 26.14 -37.71
N ASP A 24 13.48 27.19 -37.98
CA ASP A 24 14.72 27.72 -37.38
C ASP A 24 14.99 29.13 -38.05
N PRO A 25 16.17 29.79 -37.94
CA PRO A 25 16.54 30.83 -36.98
C PRO A 25 16.77 32.23 -37.59
N GLY A 26 16.89 33.28 -36.75
CA GLY A 26 17.73 34.44 -37.13
C GLY A 26 17.45 35.81 -36.51
N TRP A 27 18.46 36.28 -35.77
CA TRP A 27 18.93 37.67 -35.67
C TRP A 27 18.31 38.62 -34.61
N PHE A 28 19.13 38.84 -33.58
CA PHE A 28 19.13 40.00 -32.67
C PHE A 28 19.48 41.30 -33.42
N ARG A 29 18.71 42.38 -33.19
CA ARG A 29 19.29 43.72 -32.95
C ARG A 29 18.31 44.62 -32.21
N ALA A 30 18.92 45.47 -31.38
CA ALA A 30 18.33 46.20 -30.28
C ALA A 30 18.07 47.69 -30.60
N ARG A 31 17.42 48.34 -29.62
CA ARG A 31 17.33 49.79 -29.30
C ARG A 31 16.23 50.56 -30.05
N ASN A 32 15.20 51.09 -29.37
CA ASN A 32 15.13 52.19 -28.39
C ASN A 32 15.22 53.57 -29.06
N THR A 33 14.10 54.28 -29.21
CA THR A 33 13.87 55.67 -28.70
C THR A 33 12.51 56.25 -29.14
N THR A 34 11.95 57.02 -28.21
CA THR A 34 10.76 57.87 -28.21
C THR A 34 10.85 59.11 -29.11
N PHE A 35 9.72 59.59 -29.66
CA PHE A 35 9.11 60.93 -29.46
C PHE A 35 8.34 61.52 -30.69
N LEU A 36 7.16 62.07 -30.34
CA LEU A 36 6.40 63.24 -30.87
C LEU A 36 5.68 63.23 -32.24
N PHE A 37 4.35 63.31 -32.13
CA PHE A 37 3.36 64.21 -32.79
C PHE A 37 3.71 64.90 -34.12
N SER A 38 2.88 64.69 -35.15
CA SER A 38 2.00 65.74 -35.71
C SER A 38 1.08 65.20 -36.82
N SER A 39 -0.18 65.63 -36.79
CA SER A 39 -1.23 65.37 -37.79
C SER A 39 -1.03 66.16 -39.08
N ARG A 40 -1.35 65.58 -40.25
CA ARG A 40 -2.09 66.23 -41.35
C ARG A 40 -2.50 65.26 -42.48
N HIS A 41 -3.82 65.25 -42.72
CA HIS A 41 -4.62 65.02 -43.95
C HIS A 41 -4.28 63.95 -45.03
N LYS A 42 -5.22 62.98 -45.10
CA LYS A 42 -5.97 62.46 -46.27
C LYS A 42 -5.27 62.38 -47.65
N ARG A 43 -5.04 61.14 -48.12
CA ARG A 43 -5.39 60.64 -49.47
C ARG A 43 -5.75 59.13 -49.41
N PRO A 44 -6.69 58.63 -50.22
CA PRO A 44 -7.09 57.22 -50.23
C PRO A 44 -6.07 56.34 -51.00
N PRO A 45 -5.96 55.04 -50.67
CA PRO A 45 -4.95 54.16 -51.26
C PRO A 45 -5.36 53.63 -52.64
N PHE A 46 -4.36 53.53 -53.51
CA PHE A 46 -4.39 52.83 -54.79
C PHE A 46 -4.64 51.32 -54.62
N PRO A 47 -5.28 50.65 -55.60
CA PRO A 47 -5.47 49.20 -55.56
C PRO A 47 -4.15 48.45 -55.85
N PRO A 48 -3.96 47.24 -55.29
CA PRO A 48 -2.79 46.42 -55.58
C PRO A 48 -2.84 45.84 -57.01
N PRO A 49 -1.68 45.55 -57.63
CA PRO A 49 -1.60 45.02 -58.99
C PRO A 49 -1.98 43.53 -59.07
N SER A 50 -2.41 43.14 -60.26
CA SER A 50 -2.84 41.80 -60.66
C SER A 50 -1.73 40.75 -60.57
N SER A 51 -1.90 39.78 -59.68
CA SER A 51 -1.04 38.61 -59.56
C SER A 51 -1.25 37.69 -60.76
N ARG A 52 -0.20 37.53 -61.58
CA ARG A 52 -0.10 36.49 -62.62
C ARG A 52 -0.27 35.10 -62.02
N CYS A 53 -1.13 34.30 -62.63
CA CYS A 53 -1.26 32.88 -62.40
C CYS A 53 0.04 32.16 -62.75
N LEU A 54 0.63 31.46 -61.78
CA LEU A 54 1.58 30.37 -62.03
C LEU A 54 0.82 29.04 -62.06
N PRO A 55 1.19 28.10 -62.95
CA PRO A 55 0.44 26.85 -63.14
C PRO A 55 0.63 25.90 -61.95
N GLN A 56 -0.47 25.28 -61.53
CA GLN A 56 -0.53 24.23 -60.51
C GLN A 56 0.09 22.91 -61.05
N PRO A 57 0.79 22.12 -60.20
CA PRO A 57 1.22 20.78 -60.56
C PRO A 57 0.03 19.80 -60.65
N PRO A 58 0.10 18.75 -61.49
CA PRO A 58 -1.04 17.88 -61.74
C PRO A 58 -1.34 16.98 -60.54
N TRP A 59 -2.58 17.09 -60.05
CA TRP A 59 -3.17 16.17 -59.09
C TRP A 59 -3.15 14.74 -59.64
N ARG A 60 -2.37 13.85 -59.01
CA ARG A 60 -2.54 12.40 -59.16
C ARG A 60 -3.93 12.03 -58.65
N ARG A 61 -4.76 11.48 -59.53
CA ARG A 61 -6.04 10.87 -59.16
C ARG A 61 -5.76 9.70 -58.21
N LEU A 62 -6.27 9.79 -56.98
CA LEU A 62 -6.41 8.63 -56.11
C LEU A 62 -7.49 7.71 -56.69
N PRO A 63 -7.33 6.37 -56.64
CA PRO A 63 -8.35 5.44 -57.09
C PRO A 63 -9.61 5.52 -56.18
N PRO A 64 -10.80 5.22 -56.71
CA PRO A 64 -12.03 5.30 -55.94
C PRO A 64 -12.08 4.24 -54.83
N SER A 65 -12.62 4.63 -53.69
CA SER A 65 -12.90 3.78 -52.54
C SER A 65 -13.81 2.60 -52.92
N PRO A 66 -13.60 1.38 -52.38
CA PRO A 66 -14.49 0.25 -52.63
C PRO A 66 -15.87 0.48 -51.99
N PRO A 67 -16.95 -0.09 -52.57
CA PRO A 67 -18.31 0.11 -52.08
C PRO A 67 -18.54 -0.52 -50.70
N PRO A 68 -19.51 0.00 -49.91
CA PRO A 68 -19.79 -0.50 -48.57
C PRO A 68 -20.30 -1.94 -48.62
N SER A 69 -19.60 -2.83 -47.92
CA SER A 69 -19.97 -4.24 -47.76
C SER A 69 -21.33 -4.38 -47.07
N GLN A 70 -22.24 -5.10 -47.73
CA GLN A 70 -23.57 -5.44 -47.20
C GLN A 70 -23.50 -6.18 -45.85
N PRO A 71 -24.53 -6.05 -44.98
CA PRO A 71 -24.59 -6.77 -43.71
C PRO A 71 -24.67 -8.29 -43.95
N ARG A 72 -23.72 -9.04 -43.38
CA ARG A 72 -23.77 -10.51 -43.39
C ARG A 72 -24.97 -10.98 -42.57
N LYS A 73 -25.84 -11.79 -43.19
CA LYS A 73 -26.88 -12.58 -42.49
C LYS A 73 -26.24 -13.44 -41.38
N PRO A 74 -26.93 -13.67 -40.25
CA PRO A 74 -26.43 -14.54 -39.18
C PRO A 74 -26.25 -15.97 -39.72
N ARG A 75 -25.05 -16.53 -39.59
CA ARG A 75 -24.81 -17.96 -39.83
C ARG A 75 -25.38 -18.74 -38.66
N THR A 76 -26.31 -19.65 -38.95
CA THR A 76 -26.75 -20.73 -38.06
C THR A 76 -25.54 -21.62 -37.66
N PRO A 77 -25.46 -22.11 -36.41
CA PRO A 77 -24.39 -23.01 -35.99
C PRO A 77 -24.55 -24.40 -36.64
N PRO A 78 -23.45 -25.12 -36.96
CA PRO A 78 -23.56 -26.47 -37.46
C PRO A 78 -23.95 -27.46 -36.36
N SER A 79 -24.81 -28.40 -36.74
CA SER A 79 -25.34 -29.49 -35.93
C SER A 79 -24.25 -30.44 -35.43
N ARG A 80 -24.36 -30.84 -34.16
CA ARG A 80 -23.51 -31.83 -33.47
C ARG A 80 -23.57 -33.20 -34.17
N PRO A 81 -22.46 -33.95 -34.32
CA PRO A 81 -22.49 -35.29 -34.90
C PRO A 81 -23.26 -36.27 -34.01
N ARG A 82 -24.15 -37.06 -34.63
CA ARG A 82 -24.85 -38.20 -34.03
C ARG A 82 -23.85 -39.30 -33.63
N GLN A 83 -23.93 -39.79 -32.39
CA GLN A 83 -23.26 -41.03 -32.00
C GLN A 83 -23.96 -42.26 -32.62
N PRO A 84 -23.23 -43.35 -32.93
CA PRO A 84 -23.80 -44.58 -33.47
C PRO A 84 -24.63 -45.31 -32.41
N ARG A 85 -25.82 -45.76 -32.79
CA ARG A 85 -26.67 -46.66 -32.00
C ARG A 85 -26.18 -48.09 -32.14
N THR A 86 -25.81 -48.74 -31.04
CA THR A 86 -25.60 -50.19 -30.96
C THR A 86 -26.94 -50.96 -30.84
N PRO A 87 -27.04 -52.21 -31.33
CA PRO A 87 -28.30 -52.96 -31.41
C PRO A 87 -28.71 -53.59 -30.06
N PRO A 88 -30.00 -53.93 -29.87
CA PRO A 88 -30.48 -54.46 -28.60
C PRO A 88 -30.17 -55.96 -28.44
N SER A 89 -29.51 -56.30 -27.33
CA SER A 89 -29.23 -57.69 -26.93
C SER A 89 -30.37 -58.25 -26.05
N ARG A 90 -30.80 -59.45 -26.41
CA ARG A 90 -31.77 -60.36 -25.79
C ARG A 90 -31.66 -60.49 -24.25
N PRO A 91 -32.77 -60.65 -23.51
CA PRO A 91 -32.74 -60.77 -22.05
C PRO A 91 -32.30 -62.20 -21.63
N ARG A 92 -31.34 -62.29 -20.69
CA ARG A 92 -30.91 -63.54 -20.05
C ARG A 92 -31.09 -63.43 -18.53
N GLN A 93 -31.63 -64.50 -17.96
CA GLN A 93 -32.16 -64.66 -16.59
C GLN A 93 -31.17 -64.35 -15.43
N PRO A 94 -31.69 -64.14 -14.20
CA PRO A 94 -30.89 -63.72 -13.05
C PRO A 94 -30.04 -64.87 -12.52
N ARG A 95 -28.72 -64.66 -12.45
CA ARG A 95 -27.80 -65.50 -11.65
C ARG A 95 -27.55 -64.81 -10.31
N THR A 96 -27.71 -65.58 -9.24
CA THR A 96 -27.41 -65.20 -7.85
C THR A 96 -25.94 -64.77 -7.69
N PRO A 97 -25.66 -63.69 -6.93
CA PRO A 97 -24.27 -63.26 -6.69
C PRO A 97 -23.61 -64.12 -5.59
N PRO A 98 -22.29 -64.41 -5.70
CA PRO A 98 -21.54 -65.08 -4.64
C PRO A 98 -21.25 -64.11 -3.48
N PRO A 99 -20.91 -64.62 -2.28
CA PRO A 99 -20.80 -63.79 -1.08
C PRO A 99 -19.61 -62.83 -1.15
N ARG A 100 -19.85 -61.59 -0.71
CA ARG A 100 -18.87 -60.50 -0.60
C ARG A 100 -17.68 -60.92 0.28
N ARG A 101 -16.47 -60.97 -0.30
CA ARG A 101 -15.22 -60.84 0.47
C ARG A 101 -15.07 -59.39 0.91
N LEU A 102 -14.86 -59.17 2.21
CA LEU A 102 -14.52 -57.85 2.76
C LEU A 102 -13.13 -57.42 2.27
N PRO A 103 -12.93 -56.15 1.91
CA PRO A 103 -11.61 -55.64 1.56
C PRO A 103 -10.72 -55.54 2.81
N PRO A 104 -9.39 -55.71 2.68
CA PRO A 104 -8.47 -55.61 3.81
C PRO A 104 -8.38 -54.16 4.32
N SER A 105 -8.19 -54.04 5.64
CA SER A 105 -8.08 -52.78 6.38
C SER A 105 -6.97 -51.87 5.82
N PRO A 106 -7.16 -50.54 5.76
CA PRO A 106 -6.09 -49.64 5.37
C PRO A 106 -4.98 -49.61 6.43
N PRO A 107 -3.71 -49.39 6.04
CA PRO A 107 -2.60 -49.32 6.99
C PRO A 107 -2.74 -48.11 7.92
N PRO A 108 -2.17 -48.15 9.14
CA PRO A 108 -2.29 -47.07 10.10
C PRO A 108 -1.69 -45.78 9.53
N SER A 109 -2.50 -44.72 9.60
CA SER A 109 -2.18 -43.37 9.15
C SER A 109 -0.85 -42.89 9.77
N ARG A 110 0.15 -42.64 8.91
CA ARG A 110 1.33 -41.88 9.31
C ARG A 110 0.86 -40.52 9.80
N ARG A 111 1.06 -40.27 11.10
CA ARG A 111 0.95 -38.94 11.73
C ARG A 111 1.61 -37.90 10.80
N PRO A 112 0.93 -36.79 10.47
CA PRO A 112 1.60 -35.67 9.82
C PRO A 112 2.79 -35.27 10.69
N ARG A 113 4.01 -35.27 10.13
CA ARG A 113 5.14 -34.65 10.79
C ARG A 113 4.76 -33.20 11.05
N THR A 114 4.81 -32.80 12.31
CA THR A 114 4.72 -31.40 12.70
C THR A 114 5.70 -30.60 11.83
N PRO A 115 5.25 -29.54 11.14
CA PRO A 115 6.17 -28.64 10.46
C PRO A 115 7.24 -28.16 11.46
N PRO A 116 8.52 -28.01 11.04
CA PRO A 116 9.53 -27.44 11.92
C PRO A 116 9.04 -26.09 12.45
N LEU A 117 9.16 -25.88 13.77
CA LEU A 117 8.89 -24.61 14.41
C LEU A 117 9.68 -23.50 13.68
N PRO A 118 9.11 -22.32 13.39
CA PRO A 118 9.84 -21.27 12.68
C PRO A 118 11.06 -20.87 13.51
N THR A 119 12.25 -21.11 12.96
CA THR A 119 13.51 -20.60 13.52
C THR A 119 13.41 -19.09 13.71
N PRO A 120 14.08 -18.50 14.74
CA PRO A 120 14.23 -17.06 14.87
C PRO A 120 14.81 -16.53 13.55
N GLN A 121 13.97 -15.83 12.79
CA GLN A 121 14.30 -15.43 11.42
C GLN A 121 15.43 -14.41 11.47
N ASN A 122 16.62 -14.82 11.03
CA ASN A 122 17.77 -13.92 10.88
C ASN A 122 17.40 -12.69 10.04
N PRO A 123 18.04 -11.53 10.28
CA PRO A 123 17.85 -10.34 9.47
C PRO A 123 17.97 -10.65 7.97
N ARG A 124 16.95 -10.29 7.19
CA ARG A 124 16.91 -10.55 5.74
C ARG A 124 17.70 -9.48 5.01
N LYS A 125 18.47 -9.87 4.00
CA LYS A 125 19.08 -8.94 3.03
C LYS A 125 18.21 -8.91 1.78
N ILE A 126 17.61 -7.76 1.48
CA ILE A 126 16.55 -7.59 0.47
C ILE A 126 17.03 -6.56 -0.56
N ILE A 127 17.15 -6.98 -1.82
CA ILE A 127 17.53 -6.07 -2.91
C ILE A 127 16.32 -5.24 -3.32
N VAL A 128 16.45 -3.91 -3.26
CA VAL A 128 15.42 -2.95 -3.66
C VAL A 128 15.18 -3.08 -5.16
N GLY A 129 13.94 -3.36 -5.56
CA GLY A 129 13.57 -3.64 -6.96
C GLY A 129 13.92 -5.05 -7.45
N GLY A 130 14.46 -5.93 -6.60
CA GLY A 130 14.82 -7.30 -6.97
C GLY A 130 15.85 -7.32 -8.11
N SER A 131 15.53 -8.02 -9.20
CA SER A 131 16.39 -8.07 -10.40
C SER A 131 16.36 -6.79 -11.24
N LYS A 132 15.39 -5.90 -11.00
CA LYS A 132 15.27 -4.62 -11.71
C LYS A 132 16.02 -3.48 -11.02
N TYR A 133 16.49 -3.72 -9.79
CA TYR A 133 17.29 -2.78 -9.01
C TYR A 133 16.59 -1.42 -8.81
N TRP A 134 17.34 -0.43 -8.32
CA TRP A 134 16.85 0.93 -8.11
C TRP A 134 16.89 1.71 -9.43
N ARG A 135 15.75 1.83 -10.11
CA ARG A 135 15.57 2.50 -11.40
C ARG A 135 14.25 3.27 -11.53
N LEU A 136 14.17 4.10 -12.57
CA LEU A 136 12.97 4.82 -13.00
C LEU A 136 11.88 3.89 -13.57
N GLY A 137 10.62 4.30 -13.42
CA GLY A 137 9.47 3.63 -14.02
C GLY A 137 9.26 2.20 -13.50
N PHE A 138 9.74 1.93 -12.29
CA PHE A 138 9.56 0.66 -11.60
C PHE A 138 8.52 0.83 -10.49
N ASP A 139 7.63 -0.14 -10.35
CA ASP A 139 6.60 -0.11 -9.31
C ASP A 139 7.16 -0.64 -7.99
N TYR A 140 7.61 0.28 -7.15
CA TYR A 140 8.10 -0.07 -5.82
C TYR A 140 6.98 -0.47 -4.85
N ASN A 141 5.72 -0.13 -5.13
CA ASN A 141 4.61 -0.58 -4.29
C ASN A 141 4.41 -2.09 -4.49
N ASP A 142 4.37 -2.55 -5.74
CA ASP A 142 4.33 -3.99 -6.06
C ASP A 142 5.53 -4.75 -5.46
N TRP A 143 6.74 -4.17 -5.58
CA TRP A 143 7.94 -4.77 -4.98
C TRP A 143 7.85 -4.87 -3.45
N ILE A 144 7.39 -3.82 -2.76
CA ILE A 144 7.16 -3.86 -1.30
C ILE A 144 6.21 -5.00 -0.95
N LEU A 145 5.14 -5.16 -1.71
CA LEU A 145 4.11 -6.16 -1.43
C LEU A 145 4.63 -7.59 -1.60
N LYS A 146 5.45 -7.83 -2.63
CA LYS A 146 6.06 -9.14 -2.87
C LYS A 146 7.17 -9.49 -1.88
N ASN A 147 7.80 -8.51 -1.25
CA ASN A 147 8.99 -8.72 -0.40
C ASN A 147 8.72 -8.54 1.10
N GLY A 148 7.62 -7.88 1.47
CA GLY A 148 7.16 -7.72 2.84
C GLY A 148 6.64 -9.04 3.45
N PRO A 149 6.29 -9.04 4.75
CA PRO A 149 6.53 -7.96 5.71
C PRO A 149 8.02 -7.72 5.97
N PHE A 150 8.38 -6.46 6.23
CA PHE A 150 9.73 -6.04 6.59
C PHE A 150 9.85 -6.05 8.11
N TYR A 151 11.01 -6.47 8.62
CA TYR A 151 11.24 -6.57 10.05
C TYR A 151 12.40 -5.70 10.51
N LEU A 152 12.43 -5.41 11.81
CA LEU A 152 13.59 -4.76 12.42
C LEU A 152 14.88 -5.55 12.11
N ASN A 153 15.92 -4.79 11.82
CA ASN A 153 17.25 -5.22 11.40
C ASN A 153 17.34 -5.79 9.97
N ASP A 154 16.24 -5.94 9.23
CA ASP A 154 16.34 -6.26 7.80
C ASP A 154 17.19 -5.20 7.08
N ILE A 155 17.91 -5.64 6.05
CA ILE A 155 18.88 -4.86 5.30
C ILE A 155 18.33 -4.65 3.88
N LEU A 156 18.04 -3.41 3.53
CA LEU A 156 17.74 -3.02 2.15
C LEU A 156 19.03 -2.80 1.38
N VAL A 157 19.14 -3.37 0.18
CA VAL A 157 20.29 -3.22 -0.70
C VAL A 157 19.88 -2.42 -1.91
N PHE A 158 20.37 -1.18 -2.02
CA PHE A 158 20.16 -0.33 -3.17
C PHE A 158 21.26 -0.58 -4.19
N LYS A 159 20.87 -1.10 -5.37
CA LYS A 159 21.78 -1.29 -6.50
C LYS A 159 21.39 -0.35 -7.63
N TYR A 160 22.36 0.36 -8.19
CA TYR A 160 22.18 1.22 -9.36
C TYR A 160 23.54 1.54 -9.98
N ASP A 161 23.54 1.77 -11.29
CA ASP A 161 24.77 1.97 -12.04
C ASP A 161 25.38 3.34 -11.80
N ARG A 162 26.70 3.43 -11.98
CA ARG A 162 27.43 4.71 -11.92
C ARG A 162 26.99 5.58 -13.10
N PRO A 163 26.72 6.88 -12.89
CA PRO A 163 26.33 7.76 -13.98
C PRO A 163 27.40 7.82 -15.07
N ASN A 164 26.96 7.83 -16.32
CA ASN A 164 27.78 8.04 -17.52
C ASN A 164 26.91 8.72 -18.60
N SER A 165 27.42 8.86 -19.83
CA SER A 165 26.71 9.55 -20.93
C SER A 165 25.34 8.95 -21.28
N SER A 166 25.09 7.68 -20.94
CA SER A 166 23.86 6.95 -21.29
C SER A 166 23.13 6.39 -20.07
N THR A 167 23.70 6.50 -18.87
CA THR A 167 23.12 6.03 -17.60
C THR A 167 22.77 7.25 -16.74
N PRO A 168 21.47 7.51 -16.49
CA PRO A 168 21.04 8.59 -15.62
C PRO A 168 21.61 8.45 -14.20
N PRO A 169 21.97 9.55 -13.53
CA PRO A 169 22.42 9.50 -12.14
C PRO A 169 21.29 9.06 -11.21
N HIS A 170 21.64 8.25 -10.22
CA HIS A 170 20.73 7.81 -9.17
C HIS A 170 21.37 7.99 -7.80
N ASN A 171 20.56 8.38 -6.83
CA ASN A 171 20.93 8.50 -5.43
C ASN A 171 19.80 7.95 -4.56
N VAL A 172 20.04 7.88 -3.26
CA VAL A 172 19.03 7.48 -2.28
C VAL A 172 18.99 8.50 -1.15
N TYR A 173 17.87 9.17 -1.02
CA TYR A 173 17.55 10.03 0.11
C TYR A 173 16.57 9.32 1.05
N LEU A 174 16.76 9.56 2.35
CA LEU A 174 15.78 9.31 3.39
C LEU A 174 15.08 10.62 3.74
N LEU A 175 13.79 10.71 3.43
CA LEU A 175 12.99 11.89 3.70
C LEU A 175 12.47 11.89 5.15
N PRO A 176 12.33 13.07 5.77
CA PRO A 176 12.06 13.18 7.20
C PRO A 176 10.62 12.80 7.56
N ASN A 177 9.68 12.93 6.62
CA ASN A 177 8.26 12.70 6.84
C ASN A 177 7.53 12.46 5.51
N MET A 178 6.28 12.00 5.60
CA MET A 178 5.43 11.72 4.44
C MET A 178 5.14 12.97 3.60
N GLN A 179 5.02 14.16 4.20
CA GLN A 179 4.78 15.39 3.43
C GLN A 179 5.93 15.67 2.46
N SER A 180 7.17 15.51 2.93
CA SER A 180 8.37 15.65 2.11
C SER A 180 8.41 14.56 1.03
N PHE A 181 8.03 13.33 1.37
CA PHE A 181 7.92 12.20 0.43
C PHE A 181 6.90 12.41 -0.71
N ASN A 182 5.71 12.92 -0.38
CA ASN A 182 4.67 13.17 -1.38
C ASN A 182 5.05 14.29 -2.34
N LYS A 183 5.60 15.39 -1.81
CA LYS A 183 6.04 16.55 -2.58
C LYS A 183 7.40 16.37 -3.25
N CYS A 184 8.11 15.30 -2.93
CA CYS A 184 9.52 15.12 -3.28
C CYS A 184 10.36 16.33 -2.85
N ASP A 185 10.14 16.81 -1.62
CA ASP A 185 10.88 17.92 -1.01
C ASP A 185 12.14 17.40 -0.31
N PHE A 186 13.29 17.68 -0.89
CA PHE A 186 14.58 17.19 -0.40
C PHE A 186 15.31 18.17 0.55
N ARG A 187 14.74 19.34 0.86
CA ARG A 187 15.42 20.38 1.67
C ARG A 187 15.89 19.90 3.04
N ARG A 188 15.17 18.93 3.63
CA ARG A 188 15.48 18.31 4.92
C ARG A 188 15.74 16.80 4.80
N ALA A 189 15.90 16.31 3.58
CA ALA A 189 16.17 14.90 3.34
C ALA A 189 17.63 14.57 3.62
N LYS A 190 17.88 13.40 4.17
CA LYS A 190 19.23 12.90 4.41
C LYS A 190 19.68 12.08 3.21
N LEU A 191 20.75 12.48 2.54
CA LEU A 191 21.40 11.63 1.54
C LEU A 191 21.98 10.40 2.27
N VAL A 192 21.50 9.20 1.94
CA VAL A 192 21.99 7.95 2.53
C VAL A 192 22.90 7.19 1.57
N ALA A 193 22.71 7.33 0.26
CA ALA A 193 23.61 6.79 -0.75
C ALA A 193 23.81 7.78 -1.90
N ASN A 194 25.08 8.07 -2.23
CA ASN A 194 25.47 8.98 -3.31
C ASN A 194 25.43 8.30 -4.69
N LEU A 195 25.79 9.05 -5.74
CA LEU A 195 25.74 8.64 -7.15
C LEU A 195 26.50 7.35 -7.52
N THR A 196 27.42 6.91 -6.67
CA THR A 196 28.35 5.81 -6.98
C THR A 196 28.17 4.62 -6.04
N GLN A 197 27.57 4.82 -4.87
CA GLN A 197 27.45 3.81 -3.82
C GLN A 197 26.47 2.68 -4.15
N GLY A 198 25.61 2.86 -5.15
CA GLY A 198 24.74 1.79 -5.66
C GLY A 198 25.47 0.77 -6.54
N SER A 199 26.69 1.07 -7.00
CA SER A 199 27.42 0.20 -7.91
C SER A 199 28.02 -1.03 -7.21
N GLY A 200 28.42 -2.03 -8.00
CA GLY A 200 29.04 -3.27 -7.47
C GLY A 200 28.13 -4.04 -6.52
N ASN A 201 28.53 -4.11 -5.25
CA ASN A 201 27.77 -4.80 -4.19
C ASN A 201 26.52 -4.03 -3.72
N GLY A 202 26.38 -2.77 -4.11
CA GLY A 202 25.29 -1.89 -3.71
C GLY A 202 25.44 -1.31 -2.31
N PHE A 203 24.53 -0.38 -2.00
CA PHE A 203 24.47 0.29 -0.70
C PHE A 203 23.52 -0.43 0.25
N ASN A 204 24.00 -0.78 1.45
CA ASN A 204 23.20 -1.46 2.48
C ASN A 204 22.61 -0.45 3.47
N PHE A 205 21.30 -0.50 3.67
CA PHE A 205 20.58 0.28 4.67
C PHE A 205 19.87 -0.64 5.66
N VAL A 206 20.12 -0.49 6.96
CA VAL A 206 19.55 -1.34 8.02
C VAL A 206 18.32 -0.69 8.64
N LEU A 207 17.22 -1.42 8.73
CA LEU A 207 15.95 -0.98 9.33
C LEU A 207 15.98 -1.10 10.87
N LYS A 208 16.61 -0.13 11.54
CA LYS A 208 16.88 -0.22 13.00
C LYS A 208 15.73 0.21 13.92
N GLN A 209 14.80 1.00 13.42
CA GLN A 209 13.73 1.64 14.20
C GLN A 209 12.36 1.23 13.67
N GLN A 210 11.40 1.02 14.57
CA GLN A 210 10.00 0.72 14.24
C GLN A 210 9.26 2.02 13.90
N LYS A 211 9.65 2.64 12.79
CA LYS A 211 9.04 3.86 12.25
C LYS A 211 8.95 3.79 10.73
N ALA A 212 8.15 4.65 10.13
CA ALA A 212 8.13 4.78 8.68
C ALA A 212 9.47 5.33 8.16
N TYR A 213 10.00 4.68 7.13
CA TYR A 213 11.12 5.17 6.31
C TYR A 213 10.57 5.58 4.96
N TYR A 214 11.00 6.75 4.48
CA TYR A 214 10.59 7.33 3.21
C TYR A 214 11.82 7.45 2.30
N PHE A 215 11.97 6.53 1.34
CA PHE A 215 13.10 6.53 0.43
C PHE A 215 12.71 7.14 -0.92
N ALA A 216 13.54 8.00 -1.49
CA ALA A 216 13.36 8.49 -2.85
C ALA A 216 14.67 8.87 -3.53
N CYS A 217 14.64 8.95 -4.86
CA CYS A 217 15.73 9.49 -5.65
C CYS A 217 15.51 10.98 -5.90
N GLY A 218 16.47 11.81 -5.50
CA GLY A 218 16.44 13.27 -5.65
C GLY A 218 16.98 13.80 -6.98
N GLU A 219 17.48 12.91 -7.85
CA GLU A 219 18.08 13.30 -9.13
C GLU A 219 17.06 13.85 -10.13
N GLY A 220 17.57 14.61 -11.11
CA GLY A 220 16.75 15.26 -12.13
C GLY A 220 15.81 16.33 -11.55
N ILE A 221 16.27 17.08 -10.53
CA ILE A 221 15.47 18.13 -9.86
C ILE A 221 14.14 17.53 -9.32
N GLY A 222 14.22 16.33 -8.74
CA GLY A 222 13.05 15.62 -8.21
C GLY A 222 12.16 14.94 -9.26
N PHE A 223 12.49 15.01 -10.55
CA PHE A 223 11.80 14.27 -11.61
C PHE A 223 11.76 12.77 -11.31
N HIS A 224 12.89 12.22 -10.84
CA HIS A 224 13.01 10.79 -10.53
C HIS A 224 11.99 10.37 -9.46
N CYS A 225 11.74 11.23 -8.47
CA CYS A 225 10.78 10.98 -7.39
C CYS A 225 9.31 11.24 -7.80
N ASN A 226 9.04 12.34 -8.52
CA ASN A 226 7.67 12.76 -8.85
C ASN A 226 7.06 11.99 -10.02
N ILE A 227 7.78 11.89 -11.13
CA ILE A 227 7.28 11.29 -12.39
C ILE A 227 7.91 9.91 -12.61
N GLY A 228 9.18 9.77 -12.23
CA GLY A 228 9.92 8.51 -12.36
C GLY A 228 9.47 7.42 -11.39
N SER A 229 8.56 7.72 -10.47
CA SER A 229 8.07 6.83 -9.41
C SER A 229 9.19 6.18 -8.58
N MET A 230 10.35 6.81 -8.50
CA MET A 230 11.54 6.28 -7.84
C MET A 230 11.55 6.65 -6.36
N LYS A 231 10.51 6.18 -5.67
CA LYS A 231 10.24 6.44 -4.26
C LYS A 231 9.40 5.32 -3.66
N PHE A 232 9.59 5.05 -2.37
CA PHE A 232 8.73 4.14 -1.61
C PHE A 232 8.82 4.37 -0.11
N SER A 233 7.84 3.84 0.63
CA SER A 233 7.84 3.90 2.09
C SER A 233 7.61 2.53 2.72
N ILE A 234 8.31 2.22 3.81
CA ILE A 234 8.11 1.00 4.58
C ILE A 234 8.16 1.28 6.09
N THR A 235 7.45 0.47 6.87
CA THR A 235 7.51 0.48 8.33
C THR A 235 7.86 -0.94 8.80
N PRO A 236 9.08 -1.18 9.29
CA PRO A 236 9.48 -2.51 9.76
C PRO A 236 8.73 -2.88 11.03
N GLN A 237 8.37 -4.15 11.16
CA GLN A 237 7.69 -4.69 12.32
C GLN A 237 8.67 -5.36 13.28
N SER A 238 8.34 -5.40 14.56
CA SER A 238 9.01 -6.30 15.50
C SER A 238 8.65 -7.75 15.17
N ARG A 239 9.65 -8.64 15.11
CA ARG A 239 9.39 -10.07 15.03
C ARG A 239 8.78 -10.48 16.37
N ARG A 240 7.47 -10.77 16.42
CA ARG A 240 6.92 -11.46 17.59
C ARG A 240 7.60 -12.82 17.65
N LEU A 241 8.47 -13.00 18.64
CA LEU A 241 8.91 -14.34 19.02
C LEU A 241 7.64 -15.13 19.36
N PRO A 242 7.48 -16.39 18.91
CA PRO A 242 6.42 -17.23 19.42
C PRO A 242 6.48 -17.18 20.95
N SER A 243 5.39 -16.79 21.62
CA SER A 243 5.30 -16.89 23.06
C SER A 243 5.69 -18.33 23.45
N PRO A 244 6.56 -18.54 24.46
CA PRO A 244 6.81 -19.89 24.94
C PRO A 244 5.46 -20.55 25.23
N LEU A 245 5.29 -21.78 24.74
CA LEU A 245 4.07 -22.56 25.00
C LEU A 245 3.80 -22.50 26.51
N PRO A 246 2.55 -22.21 26.93
CA PRO A 246 2.22 -22.25 28.35
C PRO A 246 2.63 -23.62 28.88
N PRO A 247 3.28 -23.70 30.07
CA PRO A 247 3.71 -24.96 30.63
C PRO A 247 2.51 -25.90 30.65
N SER A 248 2.66 -27.07 30.05
CA SER A 248 1.63 -28.10 30.04
C SER A 248 1.19 -28.34 31.47
N ARG A 249 -0.08 -28.10 31.75
CA ARG A 249 -0.70 -28.32 33.05
C ARG A 249 -0.24 -29.70 33.58
N PRO A 250 0.36 -29.78 34.78
CA PRO A 250 0.79 -31.06 35.32
C PRO A 250 -0.41 -32.02 35.38
N PRO A 251 -0.21 -33.34 35.11
CA PRO A 251 -1.27 -34.32 35.20
C PRO A 251 -1.97 -34.19 36.55
N ARG A 252 -3.31 -34.14 36.52
CA ARG A 252 -4.13 -34.13 37.73
C ARG A 252 -3.91 -35.46 38.43
N ILE A 253 -3.07 -35.48 39.46
CA ILE A 253 -2.89 -36.64 40.34
C ILE A 253 -4.28 -36.90 40.97
N PRO A 254 -4.87 -38.10 40.80
CA PRO A 254 -6.10 -38.46 41.49
C PRO A 254 -5.89 -38.36 43.00
N PRO A 255 -6.89 -37.88 43.77
CA PRO A 255 -6.76 -37.83 45.21
C PRO A 255 -6.49 -39.24 45.77
N PRO A 256 -5.58 -39.38 46.75
CA PRO A 256 -5.34 -40.67 47.41
C PRO A 256 -6.63 -41.21 48.02
N ARG A 257 -6.88 -42.51 47.84
CA ARG A 257 -7.93 -43.21 48.59
C ARG A 257 -7.65 -43.07 50.08
N HIS A 258 -8.70 -42.76 50.83
CA HIS A 258 -8.69 -42.70 52.29
C HIS A 258 -8.13 -44.00 52.89
N VAL A 259 -6.95 -43.89 53.50
CA VAL A 259 -6.44 -44.89 54.42
C VAL A 259 -6.93 -44.51 55.83
N PRO A 260 -7.56 -45.42 56.59
CA PRO A 260 -8.00 -45.12 57.95
C PRO A 260 -6.79 -44.95 58.90
N PRO A 261 -6.94 -44.16 59.96
CA PRO A 261 -5.81 -43.74 60.80
C PRO A 261 -5.37 -44.86 61.75
N PRO A 262 -4.06 -45.05 61.99
CA PRO A 262 -3.59 -45.82 63.12
C PRO A 262 -3.58 -44.98 64.41
N SER A 263 -3.85 -45.69 65.50
CA SER A 263 -4.05 -45.21 66.86
C SER A 263 -2.84 -44.49 67.48
N LYS A 264 -3.20 -43.46 68.26
CA LYS A 264 -2.48 -42.68 69.28
C LYS A 264 -1.08 -43.17 69.70
N ARG A 265 -0.08 -42.27 69.62
CA ARG A 265 1.20 -42.32 70.38
C ARG A 265 1.54 -40.92 70.94
N PRO A 266 2.26 -40.81 72.09
CA PRO A 266 2.24 -39.62 72.96
C PRO A 266 2.96 -38.37 72.45
N ARG A 267 2.51 -37.24 73.01
CA ARG A 267 2.96 -35.86 72.82
C ARG A 267 4.39 -35.66 73.36
N ILE A 268 5.30 -35.18 72.52
CA ILE A 268 6.62 -34.67 72.91
C ILE A 268 6.48 -33.16 73.20
N PRO A 269 7.11 -32.60 74.25
CA PRO A 269 7.05 -31.16 74.54
C PRO A 269 7.83 -30.33 73.52
N PRO A 270 7.46 -29.05 73.30
CA PRO A 270 8.17 -28.18 72.35
C PRO A 270 9.56 -27.78 72.89
N PRO A 271 10.57 -27.57 72.01
CA PRO A 271 11.85 -27.01 72.42
C PRO A 271 11.74 -25.51 72.72
N ARG A 272 12.66 -25.03 73.58
CA ARG A 272 12.78 -23.62 74.02
C ARG A 272 13.09 -22.65 72.87
N PRO A 273 12.78 -21.35 73.05
CA PRO A 273 13.16 -20.30 72.10
C PRO A 273 14.67 -20.10 72.07
N MET A 274 15.23 -19.94 70.86
CA MET A 274 16.61 -19.50 70.65
C MET A 274 16.77 -18.02 71.03
N PRO A 275 17.95 -17.60 71.54
CA PRO A 275 18.25 -16.19 71.78
C PRO A 275 18.49 -15.43 70.47
N PRO A 276 18.30 -14.10 70.45
CA PRO A 276 18.49 -13.29 69.26
C PRO A 276 19.98 -13.17 68.89
N PRO A 277 20.32 -13.06 67.59
CA PRO A 277 21.70 -12.86 67.17
C PRO A 277 22.18 -11.43 67.48
N LEU A 278 23.48 -11.34 67.80
CA LEU A 278 24.20 -10.10 68.06
C LEU A 278 24.30 -9.24 66.79
N SER A 279 24.14 -7.93 66.98
CA SER A 279 24.19 -6.89 65.95
C SER A 279 25.53 -6.87 65.20
N PRO A 280 25.54 -6.72 63.86
CA PRO A 280 26.78 -6.53 63.10
C PRO A 280 27.32 -5.08 63.24
N PRO A 281 28.63 -4.87 63.01
CA PRO A 281 29.26 -3.57 63.14
C PRO A 281 28.84 -2.62 62.00
N SER A 282 28.71 -1.35 62.37
CA SER A 282 28.31 -0.23 61.51
C SER A 282 29.27 -0.03 60.33
N LEU A 283 28.76 -0.15 59.11
CA LEU A 283 29.44 0.25 57.88
C LEU A 283 29.52 1.79 57.77
N PRO A 284 30.55 2.34 57.11
CA PRO A 284 30.67 3.78 56.88
C PRO A 284 29.56 4.31 55.95
N PRO A 285 29.22 5.62 56.04
CA PRO A 285 28.14 6.20 55.27
C PRO A 285 28.45 6.19 53.77
N SER A 286 27.55 5.57 53.01
CA SER A 286 27.53 5.57 51.54
C SER A 286 27.24 6.98 51.01
N PRO A 287 27.83 7.40 49.88
CA PRO A 287 27.53 8.69 49.28
C PRO A 287 26.06 8.76 48.82
N SER A 288 25.47 9.94 48.99
CA SER A 288 24.06 10.26 48.68
C SER A 288 23.60 9.72 47.32
N PRO A 289 22.43 9.08 47.22
CA PRO A 289 21.86 8.68 45.94
C PRO A 289 21.46 9.91 45.13
N SER A 290 21.91 9.99 43.87
CA SER A 290 21.34 10.89 42.88
C SER A 290 19.83 10.68 42.76
N PRO A 291 19.04 11.72 42.49
CA PRO A 291 17.59 11.60 42.35
C PRO A 291 17.27 10.61 41.21
N SER A 292 16.63 9.51 41.59
CA SER A 292 16.09 8.53 40.65
C SER A 292 15.08 9.24 39.73
N PRO A 293 15.14 9.05 38.39
CA PRO A 293 14.13 9.60 37.50
C PRO A 293 12.76 9.06 37.92
N SER A 294 11.78 9.96 37.99
CA SER A 294 10.40 9.63 38.35
C SER A 294 9.88 8.51 37.44
N PRO A 295 9.09 7.55 37.98
CA PRO A 295 8.48 6.51 37.16
C PRO A 295 7.63 7.17 36.06
N PRO A 296 7.62 6.61 34.82
CA PRO A 296 6.76 7.12 33.76
C PRO A 296 5.31 7.10 34.24
N PRO A 297 4.50 8.12 33.89
CA PRO A 297 3.11 8.19 34.31
C PRO A 297 2.36 6.95 33.83
N SER A 298 1.60 6.33 34.73
CA SER A 298 0.71 5.20 34.38
C SER A 298 -0.21 5.60 33.22
N PRO A 299 -0.43 4.72 32.22
CA PRO A 299 -1.25 5.04 31.06
C PRO A 299 -2.67 5.34 31.51
N THR A 300 -3.10 6.58 31.28
CA THR A 300 -4.47 7.03 31.50
C THR A 300 -5.40 6.24 30.56
N PRO A 301 -6.59 5.79 31.01
CA PRO A 301 -7.57 5.14 30.13
C PRO A 301 -7.90 6.07 28.96
N GLN A 302 -7.33 5.78 27.79
CA GLN A 302 -7.51 6.61 26.61
C GLN A 302 -8.84 6.26 25.97
N ILE A 303 -9.74 7.25 25.95
CA ILE A 303 -11.08 7.11 25.36
C ILE A 303 -10.93 6.91 23.84
N PRO A 304 -11.61 5.91 23.24
CA PRO A 304 -11.65 5.72 21.80
C PRO A 304 -12.01 7.00 21.05
N ARG A 305 -11.18 7.44 20.08
CA ARG A 305 -11.48 8.64 19.29
C ARG A 305 -12.48 8.29 18.19
N LYS A 306 -13.54 9.09 18.05
CA LYS A 306 -14.39 9.07 16.85
C LYS A 306 -13.84 10.06 15.82
N ILE A 307 -13.49 9.57 14.63
CA ILE A 307 -12.81 10.34 13.59
C ILE A 307 -13.65 10.28 12.31
N ILE A 308 -14.13 11.42 11.83
CA ILE A 308 -14.89 11.50 10.59
C ILE A 308 -13.94 11.38 9.38
N VAL A 309 -14.18 10.39 8.53
CA VAL A 309 -13.38 10.15 7.32
C VAL A 309 -13.58 11.30 6.33
N GLY A 310 -12.48 11.97 5.97
CA GLY A 310 -12.48 13.18 5.17
C GLY A 310 -12.80 14.48 5.94
N GLY A 311 -13.06 14.43 7.25
CA GLY A 311 -13.35 15.63 8.04
C GLY A 311 -14.63 16.34 7.59
N SER A 312 -14.56 17.66 7.38
CA SER A 312 -15.68 18.46 6.85
C SER A 312 -16.10 18.02 5.45
N GLU A 313 -15.14 17.49 4.68
CA GLU A 313 -15.32 17.11 3.29
C GLU A 313 -16.00 15.74 3.14
N ARG A 314 -16.03 14.95 4.23
CA ARG A 314 -16.69 13.64 4.33
C ARG A 314 -16.14 12.61 3.33
N TRP A 315 -16.83 11.48 3.16
CA TRP A 315 -16.48 10.43 2.21
C TRP A 315 -17.10 10.74 0.83
N ARG A 316 -16.29 11.21 -0.12
CA ARG A 316 -16.69 11.69 -1.45
C ARG A 316 -15.55 11.64 -2.47
N LEU A 317 -15.89 11.86 -3.75
CA LEU A 317 -14.93 11.95 -4.86
C LEU A 317 -13.98 13.15 -4.75
N GLY A 318 -12.76 12.98 -5.26
CA GLY A 318 -11.77 14.04 -5.44
C GLY A 318 -11.07 14.51 -4.16
N SER A 319 -11.34 13.86 -3.03
CA SER A 319 -10.68 14.13 -1.75
C SER A 319 -9.33 13.42 -1.66
N ASP A 320 -8.33 14.09 -1.08
CA ASP A 320 -7.04 13.46 -0.76
C ASP A 320 -7.12 12.77 0.61
N TYR A 321 -7.56 11.50 0.60
CA TYR A 321 -7.65 10.71 1.82
C TYR A 321 -6.28 10.33 2.41
N ASN A 322 -5.20 10.40 1.62
CA ASN A 322 -3.87 10.20 2.15
C ASN A 322 -3.47 11.39 3.02
N ASP A 323 -3.69 12.63 2.55
CA ASP A 323 -3.49 13.84 3.35
C ASP A 323 -4.39 13.88 4.59
N TRP A 324 -5.68 13.54 4.45
CA TRP A 324 -6.59 13.45 5.59
C TRP A 324 -6.10 12.43 6.63
N ALA A 325 -5.72 11.21 6.21
CA ALA A 325 -5.26 10.18 7.12
C ALA A 325 -3.98 10.61 7.85
N LEU A 326 -3.07 11.30 7.15
CA LEU A 326 -1.84 11.82 7.76
C LEU A 326 -2.12 12.89 8.82
N LYS A 327 -3.04 13.82 8.55
CA LYS A 327 -3.39 14.90 9.49
C LYS A 327 -4.14 14.41 10.73
N ASN A 328 -4.90 13.32 10.61
CA ASN A 328 -5.69 12.77 11.71
C ASN A 328 -4.96 11.68 12.51
N GLY A 329 -3.86 11.16 11.96
CA GLY A 329 -3.00 10.20 12.63
C GLY A 329 -2.17 10.81 13.78
N PRO A 330 -1.49 9.97 14.58
CA PRO A 330 -1.53 8.51 14.53
C PRO A 330 -2.92 7.97 14.89
N PHE A 331 -3.30 6.87 14.25
CA PHE A 331 -4.49 6.12 14.59
C PHE A 331 -4.14 5.10 15.66
N TYR A 332 -5.03 4.93 16.62
CA TYR A 332 -4.84 4.01 17.73
C TYR A 332 -5.80 2.82 17.65
N LEU A 333 -5.41 1.73 18.31
CA LEU A 333 -6.34 0.62 18.53
C LEU A 333 -7.62 1.13 19.19
N ASN A 334 -8.75 0.64 18.67
CA ASN A 334 -10.11 1.01 19.05
C ASN A 334 -10.56 2.41 18.62
N ASP A 335 -9.75 3.21 17.93
CA ASP A 335 -10.26 4.40 17.24
C ASP A 335 -11.40 4.00 16.28
N ILE A 336 -12.39 4.86 16.15
CA ILE A 336 -13.62 4.64 15.38
C ILE A 336 -13.58 5.57 14.17
N LEU A 337 -13.55 5.01 12.97
CA LEU A 337 -13.71 5.74 11.72
C LEU A 337 -15.20 5.90 11.40
N VAL A 338 -15.65 7.13 11.19
CA VAL A 338 -17.04 7.45 10.84
C VAL A 338 -17.11 7.86 9.38
N PHE A 339 -17.74 7.03 8.55
CA PHE A 339 -17.94 7.28 7.13
C PHE A 339 -19.31 7.94 6.92
N LYS A 340 -19.31 9.20 6.52
CA LYS A 340 -20.52 9.95 6.16
C LYS A 340 -20.53 10.20 4.66
N TYR A 341 -21.58 9.80 3.97
CA TYR A 341 -21.69 9.91 2.51
C TYR A 341 -23.14 9.84 2.04
N ASP A 342 -23.41 10.39 0.86
CA ASP A 342 -24.69 10.26 0.18
C ASP A 342 -24.87 8.88 -0.49
N PRO A 343 -26.09 8.49 -0.90
CA PRO A 343 -26.39 7.16 -1.45
C PRO A 343 -25.73 6.79 -2.80
N SER A 344 -24.69 7.50 -3.23
CA SER A 344 -23.86 7.15 -4.38
C SER A 344 -22.53 6.47 -4.01
N HIS A 345 -22.27 6.24 -2.72
CA HIS A 345 -20.98 5.74 -2.23
C HIS A 345 -21.14 4.52 -1.32
N SER A 346 -20.11 3.68 -1.29
CA SER A 346 -20.00 2.54 -0.38
C SER A 346 -18.64 2.52 0.28
N VAL A 347 -18.48 1.62 1.25
CA VAL A 347 -17.20 1.38 1.92
C VAL A 347 -16.88 -0.10 1.85
N TYR A 348 -15.78 -0.42 1.19
CA TYR A 348 -15.17 -1.74 1.18
C TYR A 348 -13.90 -1.74 2.01
N LEU A 349 -13.69 -2.83 2.74
CA LEU A 349 -12.42 -3.20 3.32
C LEU A 349 -11.74 -4.21 2.39
N LEU A 350 -10.62 -3.79 1.83
CA LEU A 350 -9.83 -4.57 0.89
C LEU A 350 -8.85 -5.47 1.66
N PRO A 351 -8.58 -6.68 1.16
CA PRO A 351 -7.80 -7.68 1.89
C PRO A 351 -6.31 -7.31 1.99
N ASN A 352 -5.82 -6.48 1.08
CA ASN A 352 -4.42 -6.08 0.99
C ASN A 352 -4.26 -4.79 0.17
N MET A 353 -3.05 -4.22 0.21
CA MET A 353 -2.72 -3.00 -0.52
C MET A 353 -2.77 -3.17 -2.04
N GLN A 354 -2.50 -4.37 -2.60
CA GLN A 354 -2.57 -4.58 -4.05
C GLN A 354 -4.00 -4.34 -4.54
N SER A 355 -4.97 -4.93 -3.85
CA SER A 355 -6.38 -4.69 -4.11
C SER A 355 -6.75 -3.21 -3.99
N LEU A 356 -6.12 -2.45 -3.07
CA LEU A 356 -6.31 -1.00 -2.95
C LEU A 356 -5.74 -0.21 -4.14
N VAL A 357 -4.55 -0.58 -4.62
CA VAL A 357 -3.89 0.07 -5.75
C VAL A 357 -4.68 -0.19 -7.03
N ASP A 358 -4.98 -1.46 -7.30
CA ASP A 358 -5.68 -1.90 -8.51
C ASP A 358 -7.19 -1.60 -8.48
N CYS A 359 -7.71 -1.26 -7.29
CA CYS A 359 -9.14 -1.18 -7.02
C CYS A 359 -9.82 -2.51 -7.40
N ASP A 360 -9.23 -3.62 -6.97
CA ASP A 360 -9.78 -4.96 -7.12
C ASP A 360 -10.69 -5.28 -5.94
N PHE A 361 -11.99 -5.42 -6.22
CA PHE A 361 -13.01 -5.72 -5.24
C PHE A 361 -13.40 -7.21 -5.20
N GLY A 362 -12.76 -8.08 -6.00
CA GLY A 362 -13.17 -9.47 -6.14
C GLY A 362 -13.18 -10.28 -4.83
N THR A 363 -12.33 -9.92 -3.89
CA THR A 363 -12.27 -10.51 -2.52
C THR A 363 -12.45 -9.47 -1.42
N ALA A 364 -12.81 -8.23 -1.79
CA ALA A 364 -13.04 -7.17 -0.83
C ALA A 364 -14.34 -7.39 -0.06
N LYS A 365 -14.33 -7.04 1.22
CA LYS A 365 -15.52 -7.11 2.05
C LYS A 365 -16.23 -5.77 2.01
N MET A 366 -17.46 -5.72 1.52
CA MET A 366 -18.31 -4.54 1.74
C MET A 366 -18.60 -4.43 3.24
N VAL A 367 -18.17 -3.32 3.85
CA VAL A 367 -18.42 -3.04 5.27
C VAL A 367 -19.57 -2.08 5.46
N ALA A 368 -19.86 -1.24 4.46
CA ALA A 368 -21.02 -0.37 4.43
C ALA A 368 -21.57 -0.22 3.01
N ASN A 369 -22.89 -0.36 2.87
CA ASN A 369 -23.62 -0.19 1.62
C ASN A 369 -24.00 1.29 1.36
N LEU A 370 -24.76 1.53 0.29
CA LEU A 370 -25.16 2.86 -0.18
C LEU A 370 -25.91 3.71 0.86
N THR A 371 -26.73 3.11 1.72
CA THR A 371 -27.60 3.88 2.62
C THR A 371 -26.96 4.12 3.99
N GLN A 372 -25.99 3.29 4.38
CA GLN A 372 -25.39 3.30 5.73
C GLN A 372 -24.51 4.54 6.01
N GLY A 373 -24.12 5.31 5.01
CA GLY A 373 -23.39 6.57 5.19
C GLY A 373 -24.26 7.77 5.55
N SER A 374 -25.58 7.62 5.52
CA SER A 374 -26.54 8.68 5.81
C SER A 374 -26.66 8.95 7.33
N GLY A 375 -27.26 10.10 7.69
CA GLY A 375 -27.52 10.45 9.10
C GLY A 375 -26.23 10.58 9.92
N ASP A 376 -26.09 9.74 10.95
CA ASP A 376 -24.90 9.71 11.80
C ASP A 376 -23.67 9.12 11.10
N GLY A 377 -23.89 8.33 10.04
CA GLY A 377 -22.84 7.67 9.26
C GLY A 377 -22.54 6.25 9.74
N PHE A 378 -21.70 5.56 8.96
CA PHE A 378 -21.26 4.22 9.27
C PHE A 378 -20.00 4.23 10.13
N GLU A 379 -20.01 3.54 11.26
CA GLU A 379 -18.87 3.43 12.18
C GLU A 379 -18.06 2.15 11.96
N PHE A 380 -16.73 2.28 11.90
CA PHE A 380 -15.80 1.17 11.78
C PHE A 380 -14.71 1.25 12.86
N VAL A 381 -14.57 0.20 13.67
CA VAL A 381 -13.60 0.15 14.78
C VAL A 381 -12.26 -0.44 14.32
N LEU A 382 -11.18 0.27 14.59
CA LEU A 382 -9.80 -0.13 14.31
C LEU A 382 -9.26 -1.07 15.40
N ASN A 383 -9.73 -2.32 15.41
CA ASN A 383 -9.47 -3.29 16.49
C ASN A 383 -8.22 -4.18 16.29
N GLN A 384 -7.47 -4.00 15.20
CA GLN A 384 -6.26 -4.77 14.89
C GLN A 384 -5.08 -3.84 14.61
N GLN A 385 -3.86 -4.30 14.90
CA GLN A 385 -2.62 -3.56 14.58
C GLN A 385 -2.19 -3.73 13.12
N ASN A 386 -3.02 -4.42 12.32
CA ASN A 386 -2.76 -4.62 10.90
C ASN A 386 -3.19 -3.39 10.10
N PRO A 387 -2.59 -3.14 8.92
CA PRO A 387 -3.09 -2.11 8.02
C PRO A 387 -4.50 -2.45 7.54
N TYR A 388 -5.37 -1.44 7.55
CA TYR A 388 -6.69 -1.47 6.94
C TYR A 388 -6.64 -0.72 5.62
N TYR A 389 -7.29 -1.26 4.59
CA TYR A 389 -7.33 -0.70 3.24
C TYR A 389 -8.79 -0.42 2.88
N PHE A 390 -9.18 0.84 2.79
CA PHE A 390 -10.56 1.24 2.51
C PHE A 390 -10.69 1.83 1.13
N ALA A 391 -11.74 1.46 0.39
CA ALA A 391 -12.10 2.13 -0.85
C ALA A 391 -13.60 2.12 -1.14
N CYS A 392 -14.01 2.98 -2.06
CA CYS A 392 -15.38 3.01 -2.60
C CYS A 392 -15.46 2.12 -3.85
N GLY A 393 -16.35 1.11 -3.83
CA GLY A 393 -16.54 0.17 -4.93
C GLY A 393 -17.46 0.65 -6.04
N GLU A 394 -18.15 1.77 -5.81
CA GLU A 394 -19.18 2.27 -6.72
C GLU A 394 -18.63 2.78 -8.06
N GLY A 395 -19.53 2.84 -9.05
CA GLY A 395 -19.18 3.22 -10.42
C GLY A 395 -18.25 2.22 -11.10
N ASN A 396 -18.40 0.92 -10.81
CA ASN A 396 -17.54 -0.15 -11.33
C ASN A 396 -16.04 0.11 -11.05
N GLY A 397 -15.75 0.58 -9.84
CA GLY A 397 -14.40 0.96 -9.39
C GLY A 397 -13.92 2.34 -9.83
N PHE A 398 -14.72 3.12 -10.57
CA PHE A 398 -14.40 4.51 -10.95
C PHE A 398 -14.11 5.37 -9.72
N HIS A 399 -14.89 5.23 -8.65
CA HIS A 399 -14.72 6.02 -7.42
C HIS A 399 -13.37 5.76 -6.75
N CYS A 400 -12.88 4.53 -6.80
CA CYS A 400 -11.56 4.16 -6.29
C CYS A 400 -10.42 4.58 -7.22
N LYS A 401 -10.55 4.37 -8.55
CA LYS A 401 -9.47 4.58 -9.52
C LYS A 401 -9.24 6.05 -9.87
N LEU A 402 -10.30 6.76 -10.22
CA LEU A 402 -10.25 8.16 -10.69
C LEU A 402 -10.81 9.12 -9.65
N GLY A 403 -11.77 8.66 -8.85
CA GLY A 403 -12.33 9.44 -7.75
C GLY A 403 -11.43 9.56 -6.52
N SER A 404 -10.31 8.82 -6.49
CA SER A 404 -9.37 8.76 -5.37
C SER A 404 -10.01 8.42 -4.02
N MET A 405 -11.18 7.77 -4.01
CA MET A 405 -11.88 7.35 -2.79
C MET A 405 -11.28 6.07 -2.24
N LYS A 406 -10.03 6.18 -1.78
CA LYS A 406 -9.27 5.09 -1.20
C LYS A 406 -8.19 5.58 -0.25
N PHE A 407 -7.91 4.83 0.80
CA PHE A 407 -6.81 5.10 1.73
C PHE A 407 -6.44 3.88 2.56
N SER A 408 -5.32 3.98 3.27
CA SER A 408 -4.92 2.99 4.25
C SER A 408 -4.57 3.62 5.59
N VAL A 409 -4.90 2.93 6.68
CA VAL A 409 -4.47 3.31 8.05
C VAL A 409 -3.88 2.11 8.76
N THR A 410 -2.86 2.33 9.59
CA THR A 410 -2.28 1.28 10.44
C THR A 410 -2.35 1.73 11.89
N PRO A 411 -3.28 1.16 12.69
CA PRO A 411 -3.43 1.53 14.09
C PRO A 411 -2.23 1.04 14.92
N ILE A 412 -1.81 1.85 15.89
CA ILE A 412 -0.78 1.48 16.87
C ILE A 412 -1.40 1.32 18.26
N ALA A 413 -0.73 0.56 19.14
CA ALA A 413 -1.13 0.52 20.55
C ALA A 413 -0.94 1.91 21.17
N GLN A 414 -1.88 2.34 22.00
CA GLN A 414 -1.67 3.49 22.88
C GLN A 414 -0.62 3.10 23.93
N ALA A 415 0.35 3.98 24.13
CA ALA A 415 1.44 3.80 25.09
C ALA A 415 0.98 4.09 26.53
#